data_AF-A0AAU4CRZ9-F1
#
_entry.id   AF-A0AAU4CRZ9-F1
#
_cell.length_a   1.000
_cell.length_b   1.000
_cell.length_c   1.000
_cell.angle_alpha   90.00
_cell.angle_beta   90.00
_cell.angle_gamma   90.00
#
_symmetry.space_group_name_H-M   'P 1'
#
loop_
_entity.id
_entity.type
_entity.pdbx_description
1 polymer ?
#
loop_
_entity_poly.entity_id
_entity_poly.type
_entity_poly.pdbx_seq_one_letter_code
_entity_poly.pdbx_strand_id
1 'polypeptide(L)'
;MKGASVRRLLRLLMLPLAALALAALAVLSVGAPGAHAATDVSTVAAALRDSPVYVDPAASDLLSSADAEALADKIEDADEPIFVAVLPADQPAQNLFRNLRTETGVTGLYAVRLGDRFDARADSSVLSPQTVENLVTAVQGAGDPKAQLNDFVDDALRSNPGGTAPSSWSDGGDAGVDAGALAATGAVVAAGGVGAYALVRRSRRKKEEERRAALAKLAVVVDEDITAFGEELERLDFHPAEAGADDAMRADYERALDAYEKAKSLMAATTRPEEVRAVTQTLEDGRFSLAQLAARREGRPLPERRAPCFFDPRHGPSVADVPWTPGVGAEREVPVCAADQARLADGRDPMIREVETVSGGRRPYWDAGPAYGPWAGGYYGGGLLPGLLVGTMLGSMMATPSYAAMYGSGYGDFGAASGYDGGDVSGGDFNTDDFSGGFGGGDFGGGGDFGGGGDFGGF
;
A
#
# COMPACT_ATOMS: atom_id res chain seq x y z
N MET A 1 67.81 35.84 5.23
CA MET A 1 66.75 35.94 6.26
C MET A 1 65.70 36.98 5.85
N LYS A 2 64.66 36.61 5.08
CA LYS A 2 63.46 37.43 4.84
C LYS A 2 62.31 36.47 4.46
N GLY A 3 61.36 36.23 5.36
CA GLY A 3 60.27 35.29 5.10
C GLY A 3 59.22 35.12 6.20
N ALA A 4 59.02 36.11 7.09
CA ALA A 4 58.10 35.96 8.22
C ALA A 4 56.88 36.91 8.21
N SER A 5 56.70 37.77 7.18
CA SER A 5 55.72 38.88 7.29
C SER A 5 54.40 38.72 6.52
N VAL A 6 54.18 37.63 5.77
CA VAL A 6 52.99 37.52 4.88
C VAL A 6 51.83 36.72 5.52
N ARG A 7 52.10 35.84 6.49
CA ARG A 7 51.06 34.96 7.09
C ARG A 7 50.19 35.61 8.17
N ARG A 8 50.56 36.78 8.72
CA ARG A 8 49.75 37.46 9.75
C ARG A 8 48.70 38.43 9.20
N LEU A 9 48.85 38.91 7.96
CA LEU A 9 47.90 39.89 7.40
C LEU A 9 46.61 39.26 6.89
N LEU A 10 46.63 38.00 6.41
CA LEU A 10 45.41 37.33 5.90
C LEU A 10 44.45 36.83 7.00
N ARG A 11 44.90 36.69 8.25
CA ARG A 11 44.03 36.27 9.36
C ARG A 11 43.19 37.41 9.95
N LEU A 12 43.51 38.66 9.65
CA LEU A 12 42.79 39.83 10.18
C LEU A 12 41.69 40.36 9.25
N LEU A 13 41.55 39.85 8.03
CA LEU A 13 40.47 40.23 7.11
C LEU A 13 39.33 39.19 7.01
N MET A 14 39.47 38.00 7.60
CA MET A 14 38.46 36.93 7.53
C MET A 14 37.46 36.93 8.71
N LEU A 15 37.77 37.63 9.79
CA LEU A 15 36.87 37.76 10.95
C LEU A 15 35.67 38.74 10.75
N PRO A 16 35.76 39.87 10.00
CA PRO A 16 34.61 40.75 9.85
C PRO A 16 33.58 40.26 8.81
N LEU A 17 33.96 39.41 7.85
CA LEU A 17 33.02 38.86 6.86
C LEU A 17 32.13 37.74 7.45
N ALA A 18 32.64 36.94 8.38
CA ALA A 18 31.84 35.93 9.07
C ALA A 18 30.83 36.54 10.05
N ALA A 19 31.19 37.67 10.68
CA ALA A 19 30.29 38.40 11.57
C ALA A 19 29.17 39.16 10.82
N LEU A 20 29.46 39.69 9.61
CA LEU A 20 28.44 40.32 8.78
C LEU A 20 27.43 39.30 8.20
N ALA A 21 27.88 38.09 7.88
CA ALA A 21 27.01 37.01 7.40
C ALA A 21 26.07 36.48 8.50
N LEU A 22 26.54 36.39 9.75
CA LEU A 22 25.67 36.03 10.90
C LEU A 22 24.69 37.15 11.27
N ALA A 23 25.10 38.42 11.15
CA ALA A 23 24.21 39.55 11.42
C ALA A 23 23.13 39.73 10.33
N ALA A 24 23.45 39.46 9.07
CA ALA A 24 22.46 39.46 7.99
C ALA A 24 21.44 38.31 8.12
N LEU A 25 21.83 37.18 8.74
CA LEU A 25 20.93 36.06 9.01
C LEU A 25 20.03 36.30 10.24
N ALA A 26 20.46 37.13 11.20
CA ALA A 26 19.69 37.47 12.39
C ALA A 26 18.68 38.63 12.19
N VAL A 27 18.89 39.49 11.18
CA VAL A 27 17.96 40.61 10.88
C VAL A 27 16.79 40.18 9.99
N LEU A 28 16.85 39.00 9.36
CA LEU A 28 15.71 38.41 8.64
C LEU A 28 14.71 37.65 9.53
N SER A 29 15.00 37.50 10.83
CA SER A 29 14.16 36.80 11.81
C SER A 29 13.31 37.72 12.71
N VAL A 30 13.32 39.04 12.48
CA VAL A 30 12.50 39.98 13.25
C VAL A 30 11.52 40.69 12.32
N GLY A 31 10.27 40.24 12.35
CA GLY A 31 9.12 41.04 11.90
C GLY A 31 8.57 40.72 10.52
N ALA A 32 8.10 39.49 10.30
CA ALA A 32 6.97 39.25 9.41
C ALA A 32 5.95 38.39 10.18
N PRO A 33 4.65 38.71 10.18
CA PRO A 33 3.63 37.78 10.66
C PRO A 33 3.72 36.55 9.76
N GLY A 34 4.21 35.45 10.30
CA GLY A 34 4.34 34.20 9.58
C GLY A 34 2.95 33.72 9.18
N ALA A 35 2.69 33.64 7.88
CA ALA A 35 1.75 32.65 7.38
C ALA A 35 2.39 31.28 7.69
N HIS A 36 2.04 30.69 8.83
CA HIS A 36 2.46 29.36 9.20
C HIS A 36 1.75 28.38 8.26
N ALA A 37 2.51 27.51 7.59
CA ALA A 37 1.93 26.44 6.80
C ALA A 37 1.30 25.43 7.75
N ALA A 38 0.10 24.95 7.44
CA ALA A 38 -0.56 23.87 8.16
C ALA A 38 0.39 22.67 8.31
N THR A 39 0.42 22.07 9.50
CA THR A 39 1.31 20.94 9.77
C THR A 39 0.84 19.70 9.01
N ASP A 40 1.77 19.05 8.30
CA ASP A 40 1.45 17.83 7.58
C ASP A 40 0.95 16.73 8.54
N VAL A 41 -0.20 16.12 8.23
CA VAL A 41 -0.84 15.08 9.06
C VAL A 41 0.10 13.89 9.31
N SER A 42 0.99 13.58 8.38
CA SER A 42 2.03 12.55 8.53
C SER A 42 3.03 12.87 9.64
N THR A 43 3.28 14.15 9.92
CA THR A 43 4.13 14.59 11.04
C THR A 43 3.43 14.37 12.37
N VAL A 44 2.16 14.75 12.46
CA VAL A 44 1.30 14.51 13.63
C VAL A 44 1.23 13.01 13.92
N ALA A 45 0.98 12.20 12.89
CA ALA A 45 0.90 10.75 13.00
C ALA A 45 2.23 10.08 13.36
N ALA A 46 3.37 10.64 12.94
CA ALA A 46 4.67 10.15 13.37
C ALA A 46 4.90 10.41 14.86
N ALA A 47 4.62 11.64 15.32
CA ALA A 47 4.73 11.99 16.73
C ALA A 47 3.79 11.15 17.62
N LEU A 48 2.58 10.89 17.16
CA LEU A 48 1.60 10.07 17.89
C LEU A 48 1.99 8.60 18.03
N ARG A 49 2.94 8.08 17.23
CA ARG A 49 3.51 6.74 17.46
C ARG A 49 4.51 6.73 18.60
N ASP A 50 5.18 7.84 18.81
CA ASP A 50 6.26 7.97 19.79
C ASP A 50 5.73 8.47 21.15
N SER A 51 4.60 9.18 21.17
CA SER A 51 3.94 9.65 22.40
C SER A 51 2.43 9.77 22.18
N PRO A 52 1.57 9.50 23.19
CA PRO A 52 0.11 9.60 23.06
C PRO A 52 -0.42 11.01 22.81
N VAL A 53 0.36 12.07 23.09
CA VAL A 53 -0.09 13.45 23.00
C VAL A 53 0.80 14.26 22.05
N TYR A 54 0.20 14.86 21.03
CA TYR A 54 0.86 15.82 20.15
C TYR A 54 0.23 17.20 20.28
N VAL A 55 1.07 18.23 20.50
CA VAL A 55 0.66 19.64 20.47
C VAL A 55 1.40 20.34 19.35
N ASP A 56 0.66 20.92 18.41
CA ASP A 56 1.25 21.71 17.35
C ASP A 56 1.92 22.98 17.92
N PRO A 57 3.12 23.37 17.47
CA PRO A 57 3.77 24.60 17.92
C PRO A 57 2.88 25.85 17.79
N ALA A 58 2.04 25.92 16.76
CA ALA A 58 1.09 27.01 16.53
C ALA A 58 -0.16 26.95 17.43
N ALA A 59 -0.32 25.88 18.21
CA ALA A 59 -1.39 25.66 19.18
C ALA A 59 -0.86 25.52 20.62
N SER A 60 0.39 25.90 20.88
CA SER A 60 1.05 25.82 22.19
C SER A 60 0.45 26.73 23.27
N ASP A 61 -0.36 27.71 22.84
CA ASP A 61 -1.20 28.56 23.69
C ASP A 61 -2.48 27.86 24.18
N LEU A 62 -2.91 26.78 23.51
CA LEU A 62 -4.07 25.99 23.93
C LEU A 62 -3.71 24.97 25.01
N LEU A 63 -2.54 24.34 24.93
CA LEU A 63 -2.07 23.38 25.93
C LEU A 63 -0.57 23.57 26.16
N SER A 64 -0.18 23.84 27.41
CA SER A 64 1.23 24.02 27.75
C SER A 64 1.98 22.69 27.63
N SER A 65 3.30 22.74 27.37
CA SER A 65 4.12 21.52 27.27
C SER A 65 4.07 20.67 28.54
N ALA A 66 4.02 21.30 29.72
CA ALA A 66 3.92 20.59 30.99
C ALA A 66 2.56 19.89 31.18
N ASP A 67 1.48 20.49 30.66
CA ASP A 67 0.15 19.86 30.71
C ASP A 67 0.01 18.75 29.68
N ALA A 68 0.65 18.89 28.52
CA ALA A 68 0.71 17.85 27.50
C ALA A 68 1.51 16.63 27.99
N GLU A 69 2.64 16.85 28.65
CA GLU A 69 3.45 15.80 29.27
C GLU A 69 2.67 15.08 30.38
N ALA A 70 2.03 15.82 31.28
CA ALA A 70 1.19 15.21 32.32
C ALA A 70 -0.01 14.41 31.77
N LEU A 71 -0.56 14.83 30.62
CA LEU A 71 -1.61 14.08 29.92
C LEU A 71 -1.05 12.83 29.24
N ALA A 72 0.16 12.92 28.70
CA ALA A 72 0.85 11.79 28.08
C ALA A 72 1.17 10.73 29.12
N ASP A 73 1.83 11.10 30.22
CA ASP A 73 2.14 10.21 31.35
C ASP A 73 0.90 9.46 31.83
N LYS A 74 -0.23 10.17 31.96
CA LYS A 74 -1.52 9.56 32.36
C LYS A 74 -1.97 8.45 31.40
N ILE A 75 -1.81 8.65 30.09
CA ILE A 75 -2.21 7.67 29.06
C ILE A 75 -1.22 6.50 29.04
N GLU A 76 0.08 6.79 29.14
CA GLU A 76 1.14 5.78 29.16
C GLU A 76 1.03 4.88 30.40
N ASP A 77 0.82 5.46 31.58
CA ASP A 77 0.62 4.73 32.85
C ASP A 77 -0.62 3.83 32.84
N ALA A 78 -1.64 4.20 32.05
CA ALA A 78 -2.86 3.43 31.90
C ALA A 78 -2.70 2.25 30.92
N ASP A 79 -1.66 2.24 30.08
CA ASP A 79 -1.41 1.25 29.03
C ASP A 79 -2.57 1.13 28.01
N GLU A 80 -3.21 2.25 27.67
CA GLU A 80 -4.39 2.29 26.79
C GLU A 80 -4.10 3.00 25.44
N PRO A 81 -4.68 2.56 24.31
CA PRO A 81 -4.40 3.11 22.97
C PRO A 81 -5.20 4.41 22.70
N ILE A 82 -4.94 5.46 23.48
CA ILE A 82 -5.59 6.77 23.37
C ILE A 82 -4.60 7.78 22.77
N PHE A 83 -5.00 8.45 21.69
CA PHE A 83 -4.19 9.39 20.94
C PHE A 83 -4.85 10.77 20.96
N VAL A 84 -4.10 11.81 21.35
CA VAL A 84 -4.62 13.18 21.47
C VAL A 84 -3.78 14.12 20.61
N ALA A 85 -4.42 14.82 19.67
CA ALA A 85 -3.78 15.84 18.85
C ALA A 85 -4.40 17.23 19.07
N VAL A 86 -3.57 18.23 19.39
CA VAL A 86 -3.97 19.64 19.55
C VAL A 86 -3.41 20.44 18.38
N LEU A 87 -4.28 20.96 17.52
CA LEU A 87 -3.96 21.56 16.23
C LEU A 87 -4.53 22.98 16.12
N PRO A 88 -3.89 23.88 15.35
CA PRO A 88 -4.35 25.25 15.18
C PRO A 88 -5.65 25.31 14.37
N ALA A 89 -6.48 26.35 14.58
CA ALA A 89 -7.82 26.42 14.02
C ALA A 89 -7.90 26.42 12.47
N ASP A 90 -6.82 26.81 11.81
CA ASP A 90 -6.65 26.87 10.36
C ASP A 90 -6.21 25.54 9.73
N GLN A 91 -5.93 24.52 10.54
CA GLN A 91 -5.58 23.19 10.05
C GLN A 91 -6.75 22.58 9.24
N PRO A 92 -6.49 22.02 8.03
CA PRO A 92 -7.51 21.38 7.22
C PRO A 92 -8.17 20.20 7.96
N ALA A 93 -9.48 20.30 8.17
CA ALA A 93 -10.26 19.28 8.87
C ALA A 93 -10.73 18.12 7.95
N GLN A 94 -10.65 18.29 6.63
CA GLN A 94 -11.20 17.33 5.68
C GLN A 94 -10.42 16.02 5.73
N ASN A 95 -11.13 14.91 6.01
CA ASN A 95 -10.55 13.57 6.18
C ASN A 95 -9.47 13.48 7.27
N LEU A 96 -9.43 14.44 8.22
CA LEU A 96 -8.36 14.52 9.21
C LEU A 96 -8.23 13.24 10.05
N PHE A 97 -9.33 12.78 10.65
CA PHE A 97 -9.35 11.55 11.45
C PHE A 97 -8.96 10.31 10.63
N ARG A 98 -9.50 10.16 9.42
CA ARG A 98 -9.16 9.06 8.50
C ARG A 98 -7.67 9.05 8.16
N ASN A 99 -7.13 10.20 7.77
CA ASN A 99 -5.73 10.33 7.41
C ASN A 99 -4.84 10.13 8.63
N LEU A 100 -5.21 10.67 9.80
CA LEU A 100 -4.46 10.53 11.03
C LEU A 100 -4.37 9.07 11.47
N ARG A 101 -5.50 8.35 11.49
CA ARG A 101 -5.54 6.91 11.81
C ARG A 101 -4.77 6.07 10.80
N THR A 102 -4.93 6.35 9.50
CA THR A 102 -4.22 5.65 8.41
C THR A 102 -2.71 5.86 8.50
N GLU A 103 -2.29 7.11 8.69
CA GLU A 103 -0.88 7.50 8.75
C GLU A 103 -0.25 7.17 10.10
N THR A 104 -1.01 6.93 11.17
CA THR A 104 -0.48 6.45 12.47
C THR A 104 -0.36 4.92 12.44
N GLY A 105 -1.33 4.24 11.84
CA GLY A 105 -1.31 2.80 11.62
C GLY A 105 -1.60 1.94 12.86
N VAL A 106 -2.03 2.55 13.97
CA VAL A 106 -2.33 1.87 15.24
C VAL A 106 -3.82 1.91 15.54
N THR A 107 -4.39 0.80 15.99
CA THR A 107 -5.81 0.72 16.41
C THR A 107 -5.96 1.48 17.72
N GLY A 108 -6.89 2.43 17.79
CA GLY A 108 -7.03 3.26 18.98
C GLY A 108 -8.16 4.26 18.94
N LEU A 109 -8.29 5.00 20.04
CA LEU A 109 -9.16 6.16 20.17
C LEU A 109 -8.37 7.42 19.81
N TYR A 110 -8.79 8.13 18.76
CA TYR A 110 -8.16 9.36 18.28
C TYR A 110 -9.03 10.56 18.63
N ALA A 111 -8.56 11.41 19.52
CA ALA A 111 -9.15 12.69 19.86
C ALA A 111 -8.37 13.83 19.22
N VAL A 112 -9.08 14.78 18.61
CA VAL A 112 -8.46 15.97 18.02
C VAL A 112 -9.15 17.21 18.55
N ARG A 113 -8.34 18.13 19.07
CA ARG A 113 -8.74 19.50 19.34
C ARG A 113 -8.23 20.39 18.22
N LEU A 114 -9.15 21.05 17.52
CA LEU A 114 -8.88 21.90 16.38
C LEU A 114 -9.30 23.34 16.70
N GLY A 115 -8.38 24.12 17.25
CA GLY A 115 -8.69 25.43 17.83
C GLY A 115 -9.63 25.33 19.03
N ASP A 116 -10.87 25.78 18.86
CA ASP A 116 -11.96 25.69 19.84
C ASP A 116 -12.83 24.44 19.68
N ARG A 117 -12.73 23.75 18.54
CA ARG A 117 -13.52 22.55 18.25
C ARG A 117 -12.84 21.29 18.80
N PHE A 118 -13.65 20.34 19.21
CA PHE A 118 -13.20 19.04 19.70
C PHE A 118 -14.06 17.93 19.11
N ASP A 119 -13.41 16.84 18.69
CA ASP A 119 -14.09 15.64 18.21
C ASP A 119 -13.16 14.42 18.41
N ALA A 120 -13.73 13.21 18.35
CA ALA A 120 -12.96 11.96 18.48
C ALA A 120 -13.54 10.82 17.64
N ARG A 121 -12.70 9.88 17.20
CA ARG A 121 -13.09 8.66 16.47
C ARG A 121 -12.28 7.48 17.02
N ALA A 122 -12.87 6.29 17.02
CA ALA A 122 -12.20 5.08 17.46
C ALA A 122 -12.43 3.95 16.47
N ASP A 123 -11.49 3.02 16.39
CA ASP A 123 -11.76 1.71 15.81
C ASP A 123 -12.83 1.00 16.66
N SER A 124 -13.79 0.34 16.01
CA SER A 124 -14.90 -0.36 16.68
C SER A 124 -14.45 -1.51 17.61
N SER A 125 -13.23 -2.01 17.45
CA SER A 125 -12.59 -2.95 18.38
C SER A 125 -12.13 -2.31 19.69
N VAL A 126 -11.96 -0.98 19.73
CA VAL A 126 -11.52 -0.20 20.89
C VAL A 126 -12.73 0.33 21.66
N LEU A 127 -13.58 1.09 20.97
CA LEU A 127 -14.81 1.66 21.54
C LEU A 127 -15.91 1.71 20.48
N SER A 128 -17.17 1.50 20.91
CA SER A 128 -18.30 1.63 20.00
C SER A 128 -18.50 3.10 19.59
N PRO A 129 -18.99 3.38 18.36
CA PRO A 129 -19.28 4.74 17.91
C PRO A 129 -20.20 5.51 18.88
N GLN A 130 -21.18 4.82 19.46
CA GLN A 130 -22.09 5.40 20.46
C GLN A 130 -21.37 5.81 21.75
N THR A 131 -20.38 5.01 22.19
CA THR A 131 -19.56 5.36 23.35
C THR A 131 -18.72 6.59 23.06
N VAL A 132 -18.07 6.66 21.89
CA VAL A 132 -17.27 7.82 21.49
C VAL A 132 -18.13 9.08 21.40
N GLU A 133 -19.33 9.00 20.84
CA GLU A 133 -20.27 10.13 20.78
C GLU A 133 -20.63 10.63 22.19
N ASN A 134 -20.95 9.73 23.13
CA ASN A 134 -21.22 10.10 24.52
C ASN A 134 -20.02 10.78 25.19
N LEU A 135 -18.79 10.30 24.96
CA LEU A 135 -17.56 10.89 25.48
C LEU A 135 -17.34 12.31 24.93
N VAL A 136 -17.51 12.50 23.62
CA VAL A 136 -17.38 13.81 22.97
C VAL A 136 -18.45 14.77 23.51
N THR A 137 -19.71 14.33 23.63
CA THR A 137 -20.80 15.17 24.18
C THR A 137 -20.56 15.55 25.64
N ALA A 138 -19.99 14.66 26.47
CA ALA A 138 -19.71 14.95 27.87
C ALA A 138 -18.74 16.12 28.05
N VAL A 139 -17.80 16.30 27.12
CA VAL A 139 -16.73 17.31 27.21
C VAL A 139 -16.95 18.54 26.31
N GLN A 140 -18.03 18.57 25.51
CA GLN A 140 -18.38 19.72 24.66
C GLN A 140 -18.65 21.01 25.47
N GLY A 141 -18.99 20.90 26.75
CA GLY A 141 -19.19 22.02 27.68
C GLY A 141 -18.09 22.19 28.75
N ALA A 142 -17.03 21.39 28.69
CA ALA A 142 -15.89 21.51 29.60
C ALA A 142 -15.15 22.85 29.35
N GLY A 143 -14.53 23.39 30.41
CA GLY A 143 -13.95 24.74 30.44
C GLY A 143 -12.76 24.97 29.51
N ASP A 144 -11.58 25.23 30.08
CA ASP A 144 -10.37 25.46 29.29
C ASP A 144 -9.90 24.17 28.55
N PRO A 145 -9.04 24.29 27.52
CA PRO A 145 -8.60 23.13 26.72
C PRO A 145 -7.99 22.00 27.55
N LYS A 146 -7.29 22.33 28.64
CA LYS A 146 -6.65 21.36 29.54
C LYS A 146 -7.71 20.51 30.24
N ALA A 147 -8.74 21.14 30.81
CA ALA A 147 -9.83 20.45 31.46
C ALA A 147 -10.57 19.53 30.49
N GLN A 148 -10.90 20.02 29.29
CA GLN A 148 -11.59 19.22 28.27
C GLN A 148 -10.82 17.94 27.90
N LEU A 149 -9.52 18.04 27.65
CA LEU A 149 -8.71 16.89 27.25
C LEU A 149 -8.52 15.89 28.41
N ASN A 150 -8.36 16.39 29.64
CA ASN A 150 -8.25 15.52 30.81
C ASN A 150 -9.55 14.80 31.11
N ASP A 151 -10.68 15.50 31.10
CA ASP A 151 -12.00 14.91 31.35
C ASP A 151 -12.32 13.85 30.29
N PHE A 152 -11.99 14.12 29.02
CA PHE A 152 -12.18 13.16 27.94
C PHE A 152 -11.35 11.89 28.15
N VAL A 153 -10.07 12.02 28.48
CA VAL A 153 -9.19 10.88 28.73
C VAL A 153 -9.67 10.10 29.96
N ASP A 154 -10.04 10.79 31.05
CA ASP A 154 -10.54 10.13 32.27
C ASP A 154 -11.85 9.35 32.02
N ASP A 155 -12.75 9.88 31.20
CA ASP A 155 -13.99 9.21 30.82
C ASP A 155 -13.75 8.05 29.83
N ALA A 156 -12.79 8.22 28.91
CA ALA A 156 -12.37 7.18 27.99
C ALA A 156 -11.75 5.98 28.73
N LEU A 157 -10.82 6.24 29.66
CA LEU A 157 -10.21 5.22 30.52
C LEU A 157 -11.26 4.47 31.35
N ARG A 158 -12.27 5.18 31.89
CA ARG A 158 -13.37 4.55 32.64
C ARG A 158 -14.27 3.68 31.77
N SER A 159 -14.30 3.92 30.46
CA SER A 159 -15.04 3.12 29.49
C SER A 159 -14.33 1.81 29.12
N ASN A 160 -13.12 1.57 29.66
CA ASN A 160 -12.30 0.38 29.47
C ASN A 160 -12.10 0.05 27.97
N PRO A 161 -11.34 0.88 27.24
CA PRO A 161 -11.12 0.69 25.82
C PRO A 161 -10.46 -0.67 25.54
N GLY A 162 -10.77 -1.26 24.39
CA GLY A 162 -10.12 -2.49 23.95
C GLY A 162 -8.74 -2.19 23.35
N GLY A 163 -7.71 -2.92 23.78
CA GLY A 163 -6.35 -2.83 23.25
C GLY A 163 -5.31 -2.58 24.34
N THR A 164 -4.08 -2.29 23.93
CA THR A 164 -3.00 -1.87 24.82
C THR A 164 -2.19 -0.76 24.14
N ALA A 165 -1.46 0.03 24.91
CA ALA A 165 -0.62 1.09 24.35
C ALA A 165 0.48 0.54 23.41
N PRO A 166 0.94 1.35 22.43
CA PRO A 166 2.14 1.05 21.67
C PRO A 166 3.34 0.81 22.58
N SER A 167 4.12 -0.24 22.27
CA SER A 167 5.34 -0.58 23.01
C SER A 167 6.40 0.54 22.98
N SER A 168 6.36 1.41 21.97
CA SER A 168 7.20 2.61 21.85
C SER A 168 7.02 3.62 22.97
N TRP A 169 5.89 3.63 23.67
CA TRP A 169 5.63 4.55 24.79
C TRP A 169 6.30 4.08 26.09
N SER A 170 6.53 2.78 26.25
CA SER A 170 7.02 2.18 27.52
C SER A 170 8.55 2.17 27.71
N ASP A 171 9.34 2.52 26.69
CA ASP A 171 10.82 2.45 26.72
C ASP A 171 11.51 3.73 27.26
N GLY A 172 10.74 4.67 27.84
CA GLY A 172 11.19 6.02 28.22
C GLY A 172 11.41 6.32 29.72
N GLY A 173 11.51 5.32 30.61
CA GLY A 173 11.51 5.52 32.06
C GLY A 173 12.80 6.02 32.73
N ASP A 174 12.76 7.28 33.19
CA ASP A 174 13.39 7.93 34.36
C ASP A 174 14.94 8.10 34.44
N ALA A 175 15.40 9.31 34.12
CA ALA A 175 16.65 9.87 34.66
C ALA A 175 16.55 11.40 34.75
N GLY A 176 16.43 11.94 35.97
CA GLY A 176 16.41 13.37 36.25
C GLY A 176 17.52 14.14 35.51
N VAL A 177 17.11 15.16 34.75
CA VAL A 177 17.95 15.80 33.73
C VAL A 177 18.63 17.06 34.28
N ASP A 178 19.89 16.93 34.69
CA ASP A 178 20.80 18.05 34.92
C ASP A 178 21.11 18.77 33.59
N ALA A 179 21.22 20.11 33.62
CA ALA A 179 21.37 20.98 32.44
C ALA A 179 22.61 20.70 31.54
N GLY A 180 23.50 19.78 31.92
CA GLY A 180 24.56 19.24 31.06
C GLY A 180 24.11 18.15 30.08
N ALA A 181 22.95 17.54 30.28
CA ALA A 181 22.43 16.45 29.45
C ALA A 181 21.67 16.93 28.21
N LEU A 182 21.27 18.20 28.11
CA LEU A 182 20.62 18.74 26.90
C LEU A 182 21.56 18.75 25.68
N ALA A 183 22.87 18.88 25.88
CA ALA A 183 23.85 18.78 24.81
C ALA A 183 24.12 17.32 24.35
N ALA A 184 23.93 16.34 25.25
CA ALA A 184 24.06 14.92 24.92
C ALA A 184 22.77 14.34 24.31
N THR A 185 21.60 14.79 24.77
CA THR A 185 20.28 14.35 24.30
C THR A 185 19.99 14.86 22.88
N GLY A 186 20.37 16.10 22.55
CA GLY A 186 20.31 16.60 21.18
C GLY A 186 21.20 15.80 20.20
N ALA A 187 22.33 15.26 20.67
CA ALA A 187 23.20 14.40 19.88
C ALA A 187 22.63 12.97 19.75
N VAL A 188 21.95 12.44 20.76
CA VAL A 188 21.30 11.12 20.74
C VAL A 188 20.01 11.12 19.91
N VAL A 189 19.16 12.15 19.99
CA VAL A 189 17.97 12.31 19.14
C VAL A 189 18.36 12.59 17.69
N ALA A 190 19.40 13.40 17.45
CA ALA A 190 19.95 13.56 16.11
C ALA A 190 20.58 12.26 15.58
N ALA A 191 21.26 11.47 16.40
CA ALA A 191 21.81 10.15 16.01
C ALA A 191 20.72 9.09 15.82
N GLY A 192 19.65 9.11 16.63
CA GLY A 192 18.48 8.23 16.55
C GLY A 192 17.61 8.53 15.34
N GLY A 193 17.31 9.81 15.09
CA GLY A 193 16.60 10.27 13.90
C GLY A 193 17.40 10.06 12.61
N VAL A 194 18.72 10.30 12.63
CA VAL A 194 19.61 9.94 11.50
C VAL A 194 19.71 8.42 11.33
N GLY A 195 19.69 7.65 12.41
CA GLY A 195 19.68 6.19 12.40
C GLY A 195 18.40 5.61 11.81
N ALA A 196 17.24 6.05 12.29
CA ALA A 196 15.93 5.67 11.77
C ALA A 196 15.74 6.12 10.31
N TYR A 197 16.11 7.36 9.97
CA TYR A 197 16.11 7.83 8.59
C TYR A 197 17.08 7.02 7.71
N ALA A 198 18.27 6.67 8.21
CA ALA A 198 19.21 5.82 7.48
C ALA A 198 18.66 4.40 7.28
N LEU A 199 17.95 3.83 8.25
CA LEU A 199 17.29 2.53 8.14
C LEU A 199 16.14 2.58 7.13
N VAL A 200 15.29 3.61 7.16
CA VAL A 200 14.21 3.82 6.19
C VAL A 200 14.77 4.08 4.80
N ARG A 201 15.82 4.89 4.68
CA ARG A 201 16.49 5.13 3.39
C ARG A 201 17.16 3.85 2.87
N ARG A 202 17.78 3.06 3.74
CA ARG A 202 18.38 1.77 3.38
C ARG A 202 17.32 0.75 2.97
N SER A 203 16.19 0.70 3.67
CA SER A 203 15.09 -0.21 3.33
C SER A 203 14.43 0.19 2.02
N ARG A 204 14.24 1.50 1.77
CA ARG A 204 13.76 2.02 0.48
C ARG A 204 14.71 1.64 -0.66
N ARG A 205 16.01 1.90 -0.50
CA ARG A 205 17.03 1.52 -1.50
C ARG A 205 17.05 0.01 -1.74
N LYS A 206 16.96 -0.79 -0.68
CA LYS A 206 16.90 -2.25 -0.80
C LYS A 206 15.64 -2.70 -1.56
N LYS A 207 14.48 -2.11 -1.27
CA LYS A 207 13.23 -2.39 -2.00
C LYS A 207 13.33 -1.99 -3.48
N GLU A 208 13.95 -0.86 -3.78
CA GLU A 208 14.20 -0.43 -5.17
C GLU A 208 15.13 -1.39 -5.91
N GLU A 209 16.21 -1.84 -5.24
CA GLU A 209 17.13 -2.84 -5.78
C GLU A 209 16.43 -4.18 -6.01
N GLU A 210 15.60 -4.64 -5.06
CA GLU A 210 14.79 -5.85 -5.18
C GLU A 210 13.77 -5.74 -6.32
N ARG A 211 13.08 -4.60 -6.46
CA ARG A 211 12.14 -4.34 -7.58
C ARG A 211 12.86 -4.34 -8.92
N ARG A 212 14.05 -3.72 -9.00
CA ARG A 212 14.86 -3.71 -10.22
C ARG A 212 15.35 -5.11 -10.58
N ALA A 213 15.78 -5.89 -9.60
CA ALA A 213 16.19 -7.28 -9.81
C ALA A 213 15.01 -8.17 -10.23
N ALA A 214 13.83 -7.96 -9.65
CA ALA A 214 12.60 -8.65 -10.05
C ALA A 214 12.22 -8.29 -11.51
N LEU A 215 12.23 -7.01 -11.86
CA LEU A 215 11.95 -6.55 -13.21
C LEU A 215 12.96 -7.12 -14.22
N ALA A 216 14.26 -7.17 -13.89
CA ALA A 216 15.26 -7.75 -14.77
C ALA A 216 14.99 -9.24 -15.08
N LYS A 217 14.48 -10.01 -14.12
CA LYS A 217 14.08 -11.40 -14.34
C LYS A 217 12.81 -11.51 -15.18
N LEU A 218 11.84 -10.64 -14.91
CA LEU A 218 10.61 -10.59 -15.68
C LEU A 218 10.88 -10.21 -17.14
N ALA A 219 11.79 -9.27 -17.39
CA ALA A 219 12.17 -8.85 -18.74
C ALA A 219 12.66 -10.04 -19.58
N VAL A 220 13.48 -10.93 -19.01
CA VAL A 220 13.96 -12.12 -19.73
C VAL A 220 12.81 -13.03 -20.16
N VAL A 221 11.91 -13.40 -19.23
CA VAL A 221 10.81 -14.31 -19.55
C VAL A 221 9.79 -13.68 -20.49
N VAL A 222 9.53 -12.38 -20.35
CA VAL A 222 8.62 -11.63 -21.23
C VAL A 222 9.21 -11.49 -22.63
N ASP A 223 10.50 -11.21 -22.76
CA ASP A 223 11.17 -11.15 -24.05
C ASP A 223 11.11 -12.52 -24.75
N GLU A 224 11.32 -13.62 -24.04
CA GLU A 224 11.09 -14.98 -24.56
C GLU A 224 9.65 -15.16 -25.08
N ASP A 225 8.65 -14.62 -24.38
CA ASP A 225 7.23 -14.75 -24.74
C ASP A 225 6.85 -13.88 -25.95
N ILE A 226 7.42 -12.68 -26.06
CA ILE A 226 7.28 -11.78 -27.21
C ILE A 226 7.94 -12.42 -28.43
N THR A 227 9.17 -12.93 -28.29
CA THR A 227 9.87 -13.62 -29.38
C THR A 227 9.10 -14.86 -29.83
N ALA A 228 8.64 -15.70 -28.90
CA ALA A 228 7.85 -16.88 -29.24
C ALA A 228 6.54 -16.52 -29.96
N PHE A 229 5.88 -15.42 -29.59
CA PHE A 229 4.69 -14.95 -30.29
C PHE A 229 5.00 -14.39 -31.68
N GLY A 230 6.12 -13.69 -31.85
CA GLY A 230 6.60 -13.24 -33.15
C GLY A 230 6.93 -14.40 -34.09
N GLU A 231 7.58 -15.45 -33.58
CA GLU A 231 7.86 -16.68 -34.33
C GLU A 231 6.57 -17.44 -34.70
N GLU A 232 5.56 -17.43 -33.82
CA GLU A 232 4.24 -17.99 -34.10
C GLU A 232 3.54 -17.24 -35.25
N LEU A 233 3.60 -15.90 -35.25
CA LEU A 233 3.10 -15.04 -36.32
C LEU A 233 3.84 -15.27 -37.64
N GLU A 234 5.17 -15.41 -37.61
CA GLU A 234 5.98 -15.67 -38.80
C GLU A 234 5.70 -17.06 -39.41
N ARG A 235 5.47 -18.07 -38.56
CA ARG A 235 5.11 -19.43 -38.99
C ARG A 235 3.68 -19.56 -39.49
N LEU A 236 2.83 -18.56 -39.26
CA LEU A 236 1.44 -18.61 -39.66
C LEU A 236 1.34 -18.55 -41.18
N ASP A 237 0.89 -19.66 -41.77
CA ASP A 237 0.62 -19.76 -43.21
C ASP A 237 -0.71 -19.06 -43.56
N PHE A 238 -0.80 -17.74 -43.36
CA PHE A 238 -1.96 -16.91 -43.71
C PHE A 238 -1.50 -15.59 -44.33
N HIS A 239 -2.00 -15.28 -45.52
CA HIS A 239 -1.77 -14.00 -46.18
C HIS A 239 -3.08 -13.21 -46.29
N PRO A 240 -3.16 -11.95 -45.79
CA PRO A 240 -4.39 -11.16 -45.82
C PRO A 240 -5.05 -10.95 -47.20
N ALA A 241 -4.25 -11.09 -48.27
CA ALA A 241 -4.67 -10.94 -49.65
C ALA A 241 -4.90 -12.28 -50.39
N GLU A 242 -4.81 -13.43 -49.69
CA GLU A 242 -5.05 -14.74 -50.29
C GLU A 242 -6.53 -14.98 -50.61
N ALA A 243 -6.78 -15.87 -51.57
CA ALA A 243 -8.14 -16.27 -51.91
C ALA A 243 -8.76 -17.03 -50.72
N GLY A 244 -9.90 -16.54 -50.22
CA GLY A 244 -10.59 -17.11 -49.06
C GLY A 244 -10.40 -16.34 -47.75
N ALA A 245 -9.49 -15.36 -47.70
CA ALA A 245 -9.42 -14.43 -46.58
C ALA A 245 -10.64 -13.49 -46.60
N ASP A 246 -11.55 -13.64 -45.63
CA ASP A 246 -12.65 -12.72 -45.42
C ASP A 246 -12.26 -11.54 -44.50
N ASP A 247 -13.17 -10.58 -44.32
CA ASP A 247 -12.92 -9.40 -43.47
C ASP A 247 -12.70 -9.78 -41.99
N ALA A 248 -13.35 -10.85 -41.52
CA ALA A 248 -13.22 -11.28 -40.13
C ALA A 248 -11.86 -11.93 -39.87
N MET A 249 -11.38 -12.78 -40.79
CA MET A 249 -10.04 -13.37 -40.76
C MET A 249 -8.96 -12.29 -40.81
N ARG A 250 -9.11 -11.29 -41.69
CA ARG A 250 -8.20 -10.14 -41.74
C ARG A 250 -8.17 -9.39 -40.41
N ALA A 251 -9.33 -9.14 -39.81
CA ALA A 251 -9.43 -8.43 -38.54
C ALA A 251 -8.85 -9.24 -37.36
N ASP A 252 -9.01 -10.57 -37.34
CA ASP A 252 -8.37 -11.45 -36.34
C ASP A 252 -6.84 -11.40 -36.47
N TYR A 253 -6.32 -11.46 -37.70
CA TYR A 253 -4.88 -11.36 -37.95
C TYR A 253 -4.31 -9.98 -37.59
N GLU A 254 -5.01 -8.90 -37.94
CA GLU A 254 -4.64 -7.53 -37.58
C GLU A 254 -4.56 -7.34 -36.06
N ARG A 255 -5.57 -7.83 -35.31
CA ARG A 255 -5.54 -7.81 -33.84
C ARG A 255 -4.34 -8.55 -33.25
N ALA A 256 -3.93 -9.66 -33.85
CA ALA A 256 -2.76 -10.40 -33.41
C ALA A 256 -1.44 -9.63 -33.65
N LEU A 257 -1.31 -8.96 -34.81
CA LEU A 257 -0.17 -8.08 -35.09
C LEU A 257 -0.14 -6.86 -34.16
N ASP A 258 -1.29 -6.23 -33.94
CA ASP A 258 -1.41 -5.10 -33.02
C ASP A 258 -1.04 -5.49 -31.59
N ALA A 259 -1.45 -6.68 -31.15
CA ALA A 259 -1.07 -7.22 -29.86
C ALA A 259 0.45 -7.43 -29.74
N TYR A 260 1.11 -7.93 -30.79
CA TYR A 260 2.57 -8.09 -30.81
C TYR A 260 3.31 -6.75 -30.67
N GLU A 261 2.94 -5.75 -31.47
CA GLU A 261 3.56 -4.42 -31.40
C GLU A 261 3.23 -3.68 -30.10
N LYS A 262 1.99 -3.83 -29.60
CA LYS A 262 1.59 -3.31 -28.30
C LYS A 262 2.36 -3.97 -27.15
N ALA A 263 2.58 -5.28 -27.19
CA ALA A 263 3.37 -5.97 -26.17
C ALA A 263 4.82 -5.47 -26.13
N LYS A 264 5.46 -5.28 -27.30
CA LYS A 264 6.80 -4.70 -27.40
C LYS A 264 6.87 -3.28 -26.84
N SER A 265 5.92 -2.42 -27.22
CA SER A 265 5.89 -1.04 -26.72
C SER A 265 5.63 -0.96 -25.22
N LEU A 266 4.73 -1.78 -24.68
CA LEU A 266 4.48 -1.85 -23.23
C LEU A 266 5.71 -2.34 -22.47
N MET A 267 6.40 -3.36 -22.98
CA MET A 267 7.62 -3.86 -22.35
C MET A 267 8.74 -2.80 -22.36
N ALA A 268 8.90 -2.07 -23.47
CA ALA A 268 9.86 -0.97 -23.57
C ALA A 268 9.56 0.19 -22.60
N ALA A 269 8.28 0.43 -22.28
CA ALA A 269 7.84 1.46 -21.34
C ALA A 269 7.82 0.99 -19.87
N THR A 270 7.97 -0.31 -19.62
CA THR A 270 7.85 -0.89 -18.28
C THR A 270 9.01 -0.46 -17.39
N THR A 271 8.66 0.13 -16.24
CA THR A 271 9.64 0.57 -15.22
C THR A 271 9.45 -0.15 -13.89
N ARG A 272 8.33 -0.85 -13.71
CA ARG A 272 7.99 -1.55 -12.48
C ARG A 272 7.50 -2.97 -12.74
N PRO A 273 7.79 -3.96 -11.86
CA PRO A 273 7.37 -5.35 -12.07
C PRO A 273 5.88 -5.54 -12.34
N GLU A 274 5.01 -4.78 -11.67
CA GLU A 274 3.56 -4.88 -11.80
C GLU A 274 3.02 -4.50 -13.18
N GLU A 275 3.75 -3.68 -13.94
CA GLU A 275 3.35 -3.24 -15.29
C GLU A 275 3.48 -4.35 -16.33
N VAL A 276 4.31 -5.37 -16.05
CA VAL A 276 4.49 -6.58 -16.89
C VAL A 276 3.17 -7.30 -17.14
N ARG A 277 2.24 -7.22 -16.18
CA ARG A 277 0.89 -7.80 -16.30
C ARG A 277 0.22 -7.39 -17.62
N ALA A 278 0.30 -6.11 -17.98
CA ALA A 278 -0.31 -5.58 -19.19
C ALA A 278 0.33 -6.15 -20.48
N VAL A 279 1.64 -6.45 -20.44
CA VAL A 279 2.36 -7.07 -21.55
C VAL A 279 1.84 -8.49 -21.78
N THR A 280 1.83 -9.32 -20.74
CA THR A 280 1.38 -10.72 -20.82
C THR A 280 -0.10 -10.85 -21.17
N GLN A 281 -0.95 -9.95 -20.67
CA GLN A 281 -2.36 -9.90 -21.05
C GLN A 281 -2.53 -9.57 -22.54
N THR A 282 -1.77 -8.61 -23.04
CA THR A 282 -1.77 -8.26 -24.47
C THR A 282 -1.32 -9.45 -25.33
N LEU A 283 -0.29 -10.20 -24.90
CA LEU A 283 0.16 -11.39 -25.61
C LEU A 283 -0.90 -12.51 -25.64
N GLU A 284 -1.70 -12.65 -24.58
CA GLU A 284 -2.79 -13.62 -24.55
C GLU A 284 -3.98 -13.18 -25.42
N ASP A 285 -4.34 -11.89 -25.43
CA ASP A 285 -5.33 -11.32 -26.37
C ASP A 285 -4.93 -11.60 -27.84
N GLY A 286 -3.62 -11.48 -28.15
CA GLY A 286 -3.06 -11.80 -29.46
C GLY A 286 -3.22 -13.28 -29.83
N ARG A 287 -2.86 -14.19 -28.92
CA ARG A 287 -3.02 -15.64 -29.13
C ARG A 287 -4.48 -16.06 -29.26
N PHE A 288 -5.39 -15.43 -28.52
CA PHE A 288 -6.82 -15.66 -28.69
C PHE A 288 -7.31 -15.24 -30.08
N SER A 289 -6.79 -14.14 -30.62
CA SER A 289 -7.09 -13.71 -32.00
C SER A 289 -6.57 -14.71 -33.04
N LEU A 290 -5.38 -15.29 -32.84
CA LEU A 290 -4.88 -16.38 -33.70
C LEU A 290 -5.73 -17.65 -33.59
N ALA A 291 -6.23 -17.99 -32.41
CA ALA A 291 -7.14 -19.13 -32.24
C ALA A 291 -8.47 -18.93 -32.98
N GLN A 292 -9.03 -17.72 -32.96
CA GLN A 292 -10.22 -17.37 -33.75
C GLN A 292 -9.95 -17.46 -35.25
N LEU A 293 -8.81 -16.93 -35.71
CA LEU A 293 -8.39 -17.03 -37.11
C LEU A 293 -8.28 -18.50 -37.56
N ALA A 294 -7.60 -19.35 -36.78
CA ALA A 294 -7.47 -20.77 -37.08
C ALA A 294 -8.85 -21.46 -37.17
N ALA A 295 -9.76 -21.18 -36.23
CA ALA A 295 -11.10 -21.74 -36.25
C ALA A 295 -11.87 -21.33 -37.52
N ARG A 296 -11.79 -20.06 -37.94
CA ARG A 296 -12.42 -19.59 -39.18
C ARG A 296 -11.86 -20.29 -40.41
N ARG A 297 -10.53 -20.39 -40.51
CA ARG A 297 -9.85 -21.03 -41.66
C ARG A 297 -10.22 -22.50 -41.81
N GLU A 298 -10.41 -23.19 -40.69
CA GLU A 298 -10.77 -24.60 -40.65
C GLU A 298 -12.29 -24.85 -40.68
N GLY A 299 -13.11 -23.79 -40.71
CA GLY A 299 -14.57 -23.91 -40.67
C GLY A 299 -15.11 -24.50 -39.36
N ARG A 300 -14.36 -24.35 -38.26
CA ARG A 300 -14.75 -24.82 -36.92
C ARG A 300 -15.54 -23.73 -36.17
N PRO A 301 -16.34 -24.10 -35.16
CA PRO A 301 -16.92 -23.12 -34.23
C PRO A 301 -15.84 -22.24 -33.60
N LEU A 302 -16.16 -20.96 -33.42
CA LEU A 302 -15.24 -20.02 -32.77
C LEU A 302 -15.01 -20.44 -31.31
N PRO A 303 -13.75 -20.36 -30.82
CA PRO A 303 -13.44 -20.71 -29.44
C PRO A 303 -14.07 -19.71 -28.46
N GLU A 304 -14.53 -20.20 -27.33
CA GLU A 304 -14.87 -19.35 -26.18
C GLU A 304 -13.60 -18.75 -25.57
N ARG A 305 -13.71 -17.55 -24.98
CA ARG A 305 -12.59 -16.92 -24.27
C ARG A 305 -12.35 -17.67 -22.96
N ARG A 306 -11.31 -18.51 -22.93
CA ARG A 306 -10.86 -19.26 -21.76
C ARG A 306 -9.46 -18.81 -21.35
N ALA A 307 -9.10 -19.07 -20.10
CA ALA A 307 -7.73 -18.91 -19.63
C ALA A 307 -6.76 -19.76 -20.49
N PRO A 308 -5.50 -19.32 -20.65
CA PRO A 308 -4.51 -20.08 -21.40
C PRO A 308 -4.12 -21.37 -20.67
N CYS A 309 -3.35 -22.24 -21.33
CA CYS A 309 -2.85 -23.47 -20.69
C CYS A 309 -2.08 -23.14 -19.40
N PHE A 310 -2.41 -23.84 -18.31
CA PHE A 310 -1.77 -23.71 -17.01
C PHE A 310 -0.28 -24.07 -17.04
N PHE A 311 0.08 -25.10 -17.81
CA PHE A 311 1.45 -25.62 -17.85
C PHE A 311 2.40 -24.69 -18.61
N ASP A 312 1.96 -24.11 -19.72
CA ASP A 312 2.67 -23.04 -20.42
C ASP A 312 1.64 -22.09 -21.07
N PRO A 313 1.53 -20.83 -20.60
CA PRO A 313 0.60 -19.86 -21.17
C PRO A 313 0.80 -19.63 -22.68
N ARG A 314 2.00 -19.90 -23.22
CA ARG A 314 2.30 -19.75 -24.65
C ARG A 314 1.57 -20.76 -25.54
N HIS A 315 1.04 -21.85 -24.96
CA HIS A 315 0.25 -22.82 -25.74
C HIS A 315 -1.11 -22.27 -26.18
N GLY A 316 -1.51 -21.08 -25.70
CA GLY A 316 -2.76 -20.44 -26.07
C GLY A 316 -3.95 -20.95 -25.25
N PRO A 317 -5.19 -20.70 -25.73
CA PRO A 317 -6.41 -20.98 -24.98
C PRO A 317 -6.57 -22.45 -24.59
N SER A 318 -7.07 -22.69 -23.37
CA SER A 318 -7.43 -24.03 -22.93
C SER A 318 -8.66 -24.58 -23.67
N VAL A 319 -8.75 -25.90 -23.77
CA VAL A 319 -9.90 -26.63 -24.35
C VAL A 319 -10.65 -27.47 -23.32
N ALA A 320 -10.03 -27.72 -22.17
CA ALA A 320 -10.59 -28.47 -21.07
C ALA A 320 -9.97 -28.01 -19.74
N ASP A 321 -10.65 -28.32 -18.65
CA ASP A 321 -10.08 -28.32 -17.31
C ASP A 321 -9.82 -29.78 -16.93
N VAL A 322 -8.66 -30.05 -16.31
CA VAL A 322 -8.28 -31.39 -15.89
C VAL A 322 -7.84 -31.41 -14.43
N PRO A 323 -8.13 -32.49 -13.68
CA PRO A 323 -7.62 -32.65 -12.34
C PRO A 323 -6.10 -32.84 -12.39
N TRP A 324 -5.40 -32.02 -11.62
CA TRP A 324 -3.96 -32.05 -11.50
C TRP A 324 -3.54 -31.82 -10.05
N THR A 325 -2.57 -32.62 -9.61
CA THR A 325 -1.97 -32.49 -8.28
C THR A 325 -0.52 -32.07 -8.44
N PRO A 326 -0.12 -30.87 -7.96
CA PRO A 326 1.30 -30.52 -7.86
C PRO A 326 1.98 -31.49 -6.90
N GLY A 327 3.26 -31.81 -7.14
CA GLY A 327 3.98 -32.84 -6.38
C GLY A 327 3.81 -32.78 -4.86
N VAL A 328 3.68 -31.57 -4.28
CA VAL A 328 3.12 -31.34 -2.94
C VAL A 328 1.91 -30.40 -3.07
N GLY A 329 0.73 -30.80 -2.59
CA GLY A 329 -0.47 -29.98 -2.66
C GLY A 329 -1.77 -30.76 -2.78
N ALA A 330 -2.88 -30.03 -2.84
CA ALA A 330 -4.21 -30.59 -3.12
C ALA A 330 -4.44 -30.70 -4.63
N GLU A 331 -5.19 -31.72 -5.03
CA GLU A 331 -5.73 -31.84 -6.39
C GLU A 331 -6.60 -30.63 -6.73
N ARG A 332 -6.50 -30.17 -7.97
CA ARG A 332 -7.28 -29.04 -8.49
C ARG A 332 -7.51 -29.17 -9.99
N GLU A 333 -8.58 -28.55 -10.45
CA GLU A 333 -8.84 -28.37 -11.88
C GLU A 333 -7.91 -27.27 -12.43
N VAL A 334 -7.19 -27.58 -13.51
CA VAL A 334 -6.35 -26.62 -14.22
C VAL A 334 -6.72 -26.54 -15.70
N PRO A 335 -6.78 -25.33 -16.31
CA PRO A 335 -7.07 -25.18 -17.73
C PRO A 335 -5.90 -25.70 -18.57
N VAL A 336 -6.18 -26.56 -19.56
CA VAL A 336 -5.15 -27.18 -20.41
C VAL A 336 -5.45 -27.03 -21.90
N CYS A 337 -4.41 -26.82 -22.69
CA CYS A 337 -4.52 -26.85 -24.16
C CYS A 337 -4.75 -28.28 -24.66
N ALA A 338 -5.18 -28.43 -25.90
CA ALA A 338 -5.44 -29.74 -26.51
C ALA A 338 -4.19 -30.65 -26.53
N ALA A 339 -3.00 -30.06 -26.70
CA ALA A 339 -1.75 -30.82 -26.72
C ALA A 339 -1.40 -31.40 -25.35
N ASP A 340 -1.48 -30.61 -24.28
CA ASP A 340 -1.20 -31.09 -22.92
C ASP A 340 -2.30 -32.02 -22.42
N GLN A 341 -3.56 -31.79 -22.80
CA GLN A 341 -4.64 -32.74 -22.54
C GLN A 341 -4.33 -34.13 -23.13
N ALA A 342 -3.88 -34.18 -24.38
CA ALA A 342 -3.51 -35.44 -25.03
C ALA A 342 -2.31 -36.12 -24.34
N ARG A 343 -1.29 -35.34 -23.93
CA ARG A 343 -0.12 -35.88 -23.21
C ARG A 343 -0.53 -36.51 -21.87
N LEU A 344 -1.37 -35.82 -21.10
CA LEU A 344 -1.87 -36.32 -19.82
C LEU A 344 -2.72 -37.58 -20.01
N ALA A 345 -3.58 -37.62 -21.03
CA ALA A 345 -4.37 -38.81 -21.36
C ALA A 345 -3.50 -40.02 -21.73
N ASP A 346 -2.34 -39.77 -22.37
CA ASP A 346 -1.33 -40.78 -22.70
C ASP A 346 -0.41 -41.15 -21.50
N GLY A 347 -0.63 -40.58 -20.32
CA GLY A 347 0.22 -40.78 -19.14
C GLY A 347 1.62 -40.16 -19.26
N ARG A 348 1.78 -39.14 -20.12
CA ARG A 348 3.02 -38.38 -20.31
C ARG A 348 2.97 -37.07 -19.55
N ASP A 349 4.13 -36.61 -19.10
CA ASP A 349 4.25 -35.30 -18.46
C ASP A 349 3.84 -34.17 -19.40
N PRO A 350 3.10 -33.15 -18.93
CA PRO A 350 2.77 -31.98 -19.73
C PRO A 350 4.03 -31.16 -20.07
N MET A 351 3.94 -30.29 -21.06
CA MET A 351 5.04 -29.38 -21.40
C MET A 351 5.01 -28.17 -20.47
N ILE A 352 5.73 -28.27 -19.35
CA ILE A 352 5.74 -27.25 -18.30
C ILE A 352 6.70 -26.11 -18.65
N ARG A 353 6.22 -24.87 -18.54
CA ARG A 353 7.06 -23.68 -18.61
C ARG A 353 7.93 -23.59 -17.36
N GLU A 354 9.21 -23.84 -17.58
CA GLU A 354 10.23 -23.53 -16.58
C GLU A 354 10.78 -22.11 -16.77
N VAL A 355 11.16 -21.50 -15.67
CA VAL A 355 11.84 -20.19 -15.61
C VAL A 355 13.03 -20.28 -14.66
N GLU A 356 13.93 -19.30 -14.74
CA GLU A 356 15.13 -19.27 -13.92
C GLU A 356 14.81 -18.93 -12.45
N THR A 357 15.43 -19.64 -11.52
CA THR A 357 15.28 -19.39 -10.07
C THR A 357 16.35 -18.44 -9.56
N VAL A 358 16.13 -17.87 -8.37
CA VAL A 358 17.15 -17.06 -7.67
C VAL A 358 18.47 -17.84 -7.46
N SER A 359 18.38 -19.16 -7.30
CA SER A 359 19.52 -20.07 -7.13
C SER A 359 20.22 -20.48 -8.45
N GLY A 360 19.76 -20.00 -9.61
CA GLY A 360 20.37 -20.31 -10.92
C GLY A 360 19.95 -21.66 -11.55
N GLY A 361 18.97 -22.35 -10.96
CA GLY A 361 18.33 -23.54 -11.58
C GLY A 361 17.05 -23.18 -12.33
N ARG A 362 16.54 -24.10 -13.17
CA ARG A 362 15.22 -23.98 -13.81
C ARG A 362 14.17 -24.73 -12.98
N ARG A 363 13.00 -24.12 -12.80
CA ARG A 363 11.85 -24.71 -12.11
C ARG A 363 10.57 -24.28 -12.82
N PRO A 364 9.47 -25.02 -12.69
CA PRO A 364 8.16 -24.55 -13.09
C PRO A 364 7.89 -23.14 -12.56
N TYR A 365 7.24 -22.28 -13.34
CA TYR A 365 7.09 -20.87 -12.97
C TYR A 365 6.40 -20.66 -11.61
N TRP A 366 5.49 -21.56 -11.22
CA TRP A 366 4.82 -21.53 -9.93
C TRP A 366 5.71 -21.92 -8.73
N ASP A 367 6.91 -22.46 -8.99
CA ASP A 367 7.91 -22.83 -7.98
C ASP A 367 9.19 -21.99 -8.06
N ALA A 368 9.26 -21.02 -8.98
CA ALA A 368 10.49 -20.29 -9.27
C ALA A 368 10.73 -19.03 -8.42
N GLY A 369 9.73 -18.61 -7.65
CA GLY A 369 9.82 -17.47 -6.73
C GLY A 369 8.80 -16.36 -7.00
N PRO A 370 8.69 -15.40 -6.07
CA PRO A 370 7.60 -14.43 -6.04
C PRO A 370 7.69 -13.40 -7.17
N ALA A 371 8.88 -13.20 -7.75
CA ALA A 371 9.09 -12.23 -8.82
C ALA A 371 8.23 -12.51 -10.07
N TYR A 372 7.79 -13.76 -10.28
CA TYR A 372 7.02 -14.18 -11.45
C TYR A 372 5.51 -13.93 -11.33
N GLY A 373 5.02 -13.50 -10.16
CA GLY A 373 3.58 -13.34 -9.97
C GLY A 373 2.93 -12.24 -10.83
N PRO A 374 3.54 -11.06 -11.09
CA PRO A 374 2.99 -10.08 -12.03
C PRO A 374 2.86 -10.62 -13.46
N TRP A 375 3.85 -11.41 -13.91
CA TRP A 375 3.85 -12.05 -15.22
C TRP A 375 2.78 -13.14 -15.33
N ALA A 376 2.69 -14.05 -14.36
CA ALA A 376 1.63 -15.05 -14.33
C ALA A 376 0.24 -14.39 -14.19
N GLY A 377 0.13 -13.33 -13.40
CA GLY A 377 -1.12 -12.61 -13.15
C GLY A 377 -1.69 -11.90 -14.37
N GLY A 378 -0.88 -11.61 -15.40
CA GLY A 378 -1.39 -11.08 -16.65
C GLY A 378 -2.01 -12.14 -17.56
N TYR A 379 -1.58 -13.40 -17.46
CA TYR A 379 -2.16 -14.52 -18.21
C TYR A 379 -3.46 -15.03 -17.63
N TYR A 380 -3.53 -15.15 -16.29
CA TYR A 380 -4.69 -15.79 -15.62
C TYR A 380 -5.59 -14.78 -14.90
N GLY A 381 -5.18 -13.51 -14.81
CA GLY A 381 -5.92 -12.48 -14.07
C GLY A 381 -5.88 -12.68 -12.55
N GLY A 382 -6.40 -11.69 -11.81
CA GLY A 382 -6.38 -11.68 -10.34
C GLY A 382 -7.35 -12.65 -9.66
N GLY A 383 -8.39 -13.11 -10.36
CA GLY A 383 -9.43 -13.99 -9.79
C GLY A 383 -9.16 -15.49 -9.95
N LEU A 384 -8.49 -15.91 -11.03
CA LEU A 384 -8.26 -17.34 -11.31
C LEU A 384 -6.88 -17.81 -10.80
N LEU A 385 -5.86 -16.97 -10.91
CA LEU A 385 -4.49 -17.31 -10.52
C LEU A 385 -4.36 -17.81 -9.07
N PRO A 386 -5.05 -17.21 -8.08
CA PRO A 386 -5.00 -17.70 -6.71
C PRO A 386 -5.36 -19.18 -6.60
N GLY A 387 -6.53 -19.58 -7.12
CA GLY A 387 -7.00 -20.97 -7.10
C GLY A 387 -6.04 -21.95 -7.79
N LEU A 388 -5.44 -21.52 -8.91
CA LEU A 388 -4.49 -22.33 -9.68
C LEU A 388 -3.14 -22.53 -8.98
N LEU A 389 -2.79 -21.69 -8.02
CA LEU A 389 -1.51 -21.72 -7.33
C LEU A 389 -1.61 -22.12 -5.86
N VAL A 390 -2.79 -22.48 -5.35
CA VAL A 390 -2.95 -22.98 -3.99
C VAL A 390 -1.98 -24.15 -3.74
N GLY A 391 -1.19 -24.06 -2.68
CA GLY A 391 -0.20 -25.07 -2.31
C GLY A 391 1.10 -25.06 -3.11
N THR A 392 1.31 -24.11 -4.03
CA THR A 392 2.61 -23.88 -4.67
C THR A 392 3.41 -22.83 -3.92
N MET A 393 4.73 -22.78 -4.17
CA MET A 393 5.59 -21.78 -3.53
C MET A 393 5.18 -20.34 -3.91
N LEU A 394 4.86 -20.10 -5.19
CA LEU A 394 4.37 -18.81 -5.65
C LEU A 394 3.02 -18.45 -5.02
N GLY A 395 2.07 -19.40 -4.95
CA GLY A 395 0.77 -19.15 -4.33
C GLY A 395 0.87 -18.83 -2.84
N SER A 396 1.67 -19.59 -2.09
CA SER A 396 1.92 -19.31 -0.66
C SER A 396 2.56 -17.95 -0.42
N MET A 397 3.47 -17.51 -1.31
CA MET A 397 4.06 -16.18 -1.20
C MET A 397 3.08 -15.07 -1.59
N MET A 398 2.24 -15.29 -2.61
CA MET A 398 1.23 -14.32 -3.05
C MET A 398 0.14 -14.06 -2.00
N ALA A 399 -0.10 -15.01 -1.10
CA ALA A 399 -1.03 -14.87 0.01
C ALA A 399 -0.50 -13.99 1.16
N THR A 400 0.77 -13.55 1.14
CA THR A 400 1.32 -12.74 2.23
C THR A 400 1.07 -11.23 2.04
N PRO A 401 0.80 -10.47 3.12
CA PRO A 401 0.70 -9.01 3.05
C PRO A 401 1.98 -8.34 2.52
N SER A 402 3.14 -8.95 2.80
CA SER A 402 4.44 -8.47 2.32
C SER A 402 4.56 -8.54 0.80
N TYR A 403 3.92 -9.52 0.15
CA TYR A 403 3.87 -9.62 -1.30
C TYR A 403 3.03 -8.49 -1.90
N ALA A 404 1.85 -8.22 -1.33
CA ALA A 404 0.98 -7.12 -1.76
C ALA A 404 1.67 -5.75 -1.64
N ALA A 405 2.44 -5.53 -0.56
CA ALA A 405 3.25 -4.31 -0.39
C ALA A 405 4.37 -4.18 -1.44
N MET A 406 4.86 -5.29 -2.00
CA MET A 406 5.96 -5.31 -2.95
C MET A 406 5.49 -5.22 -4.41
N TYR A 407 4.45 -5.98 -4.78
CA TYR A 407 3.98 -6.18 -6.16
C TYR A 407 2.57 -5.62 -6.43
N GLY A 408 1.94 -4.97 -5.44
CA GLY A 408 0.58 -4.45 -5.52
C GLY A 408 -0.48 -5.44 -5.08
N SER A 409 -1.67 -4.93 -4.76
CA SER A 409 -2.86 -5.73 -4.45
C SER A 409 -3.52 -6.26 -5.74
N GLY A 410 -4.41 -7.25 -5.61
CA GLY A 410 -5.16 -7.82 -6.74
C GLY A 410 -4.59 -9.12 -7.33
N TYR A 411 -3.68 -9.78 -6.60
CA TYR A 411 -3.08 -11.07 -6.96
C TYR A 411 -3.49 -12.22 -6.02
N GLY A 412 -4.28 -11.97 -4.97
CA GLY A 412 -4.46 -12.94 -3.90
C GLY A 412 -5.60 -12.66 -2.92
N ASP A 413 -6.83 -12.49 -3.41
CA ASP A 413 -8.00 -12.73 -2.55
C ASP A 413 -8.17 -14.25 -2.35
N PHE A 414 -7.31 -14.81 -1.50
CA PHE A 414 -7.45 -16.15 -0.98
C PHE A 414 -8.29 -16.02 0.29
N GLY A 415 -9.57 -16.39 0.24
CA GLY A 415 -10.50 -16.20 1.34
C GLY A 415 -9.88 -16.49 2.71
N ALA A 416 -9.72 -15.45 3.52
CA ALA A 416 -9.07 -15.53 4.81
C ALA A 416 -10.02 -16.14 5.84
N ALA A 417 -10.05 -17.47 5.90
CA ALA A 417 -10.40 -18.22 7.10
C ALA A 417 -9.11 -18.71 7.77
N SER A 418 -8.30 -17.76 8.25
CA SER A 418 -7.22 -18.04 9.22
C SER A 418 -6.66 -16.70 9.68
N GLY A 419 -7.00 -16.33 10.92
CA GLY A 419 -6.42 -15.20 11.61
C GLY A 419 -4.91 -15.36 11.70
N TYR A 420 -4.21 -14.33 11.25
CA TYR A 420 -2.82 -14.09 11.59
C TYR A 420 -2.77 -12.79 12.35
N ASP A 421 -2.76 -12.92 13.67
CA ASP A 421 -2.22 -11.93 14.58
C ASP A 421 -0.70 -11.84 14.35
N GLY A 422 -0.17 -10.65 14.15
CA GLY A 422 1.24 -10.47 13.81
C GLY A 422 1.67 -9.09 13.34
N GLY A 423 1.75 -8.15 14.28
CA GLY A 423 2.64 -6.98 14.21
C GLY A 423 1.95 -5.63 14.28
N ASP A 424 2.63 -4.70 14.97
CA ASP A 424 2.30 -3.34 15.46
C ASP A 424 1.67 -2.33 14.47
N VAL A 425 1.28 -2.80 13.28
CA VAL A 425 0.54 -2.08 12.26
C VAL A 425 -0.78 -2.82 12.03
N SER A 426 -1.79 -2.42 12.77
CA SER A 426 -3.15 -2.95 12.69
C SER A 426 -3.90 -2.29 11.53
N GLY A 427 -3.51 -2.67 10.30
CA GLY A 427 -4.12 -2.23 9.04
C GLY A 427 -5.09 -3.23 8.40
N GLY A 428 -5.16 -4.46 8.92
CA GLY A 428 -6.02 -5.53 8.37
C GLY A 428 -7.52 -5.32 8.62
N ASP A 429 -7.86 -4.73 9.78
CA ASP A 429 -9.26 -4.60 10.25
C ASP A 429 -9.78 -3.15 10.19
N PHE A 430 -9.06 -2.25 9.51
CA PHE A 430 -9.40 -0.83 9.47
C PHE A 430 -10.67 -0.56 8.67
N ASN A 431 -11.74 -0.15 9.36
CA ASN A 431 -12.99 0.31 8.75
C ASN A 431 -12.99 1.83 8.56
N THR A 432 -13.00 2.29 7.30
CA THR A 432 -12.97 3.73 6.99
C THR A 432 -14.24 4.49 7.36
N ASP A 433 -15.33 3.77 7.62
CA ASP A 433 -16.61 4.35 8.01
C ASP A 433 -16.63 4.80 9.48
N ASP A 434 -15.90 4.10 10.35
CA ASP A 434 -15.74 4.44 11.78
C ASP A 434 -15.00 5.78 11.98
N PHE A 435 -14.29 6.25 10.96
CA PHE A 435 -13.55 7.52 10.93
C PHE A 435 -14.14 8.52 9.92
N SER A 436 -15.37 8.31 9.46
CA SER A 436 -16.09 9.25 8.60
C SER A 436 -16.75 10.38 9.41
N GLY A 437 -17.01 11.53 8.77
CA GLY A 437 -17.57 12.74 9.42
C GLY A 437 -16.53 13.81 9.79
N GLY A 438 -16.99 15.00 10.18
CA GLY A 438 -16.14 16.15 10.51
C GLY A 438 -16.62 16.93 11.74
N PHE A 439 -15.87 17.97 12.13
CA PHE A 439 -16.10 18.77 13.33
C PHE A 439 -17.39 19.62 13.23
N GLY A 440 -18.49 19.11 13.81
CA GLY A 440 -19.81 19.74 13.99
C GLY A 440 -20.75 19.57 12.77
N GLY A 441 -22.06 19.33 12.88
CA GLY A 441 -22.99 19.03 13.98
C GLY A 441 -24.34 18.69 13.33
N GLY A 442 -25.14 17.82 13.94
CA GLY A 442 -26.34 17.24 13.34
C GLY A 442 -27.38 18.26 12.84
N ASP A 443 -27.88 18.00 11.63
CA ASP A 443 -29.19 18.47 11.17
C ASP A 443 -29.92 17.26 10.58
N PHE A 444 -30.52 16.45 11.46
CA PHE A 444 -31.59 15.54 11.08
C PHE A 444 -32.88 16.37 11.01
N GLY A 445 -33.05 17.08 9.90
CA GLY A 445 -34.21 17.93 9.62
C GLY A 445 -34.69 17.74 8.19
N GLY A 446 -35.41 16.65 7.93
CA GLY A 446 -35.93 16.36 6.60
C GLY A 446 -36.85 15.15 6.53
N GLY A 447 -37.84 15.08 7.43
CA GLY A 447 -38.97 14.17 7.28
C GLY A 447 -39.72 14.47 5.98
N GLY A 448 -39.71 13.50 5.07
CA GLY A 448 -40.57 13.42 3.89
C GLY A 448 -41.40 12.14 3.97
N ASP A 449 -42.49 12.23 4.73
CA ASP A 449 -43.77 11.54 4.57
C ASP A 449 -43.80 10.17 3.88
N PHE A 450 -43.93 9.11 4.68
CA PHE A 450 -44.63 7.88 4.30
C PHE A 450 -45.47 7.38 5.48
N GLY A 451 -46.45 8.17 5.92
CA GLY A 451 -47.72 7.62 6.40
C GLY A 451 -48.56 7.31 5.15
N GLY A 452 -49.15 6.14 4.94
CA GLY A 452 -49.95 5.37 5.88
C GLY A 452 -51.40 5.43 5.43
N GLY A 453 -51.87 4.39 4.74
CA GLY A 453 -53.26 4.21 4.28
C GLY A 453 -53.26 3.52 2.90
N GLY A 454 -53.48 2.22 2.75
CA GLY A 454 -54.53 1.42 3.35
C GLY A 454 -55.63 1.24 2.29
N ASP A 455 -55.52 0.19 1.47
CA ASP A 455 -56.71 -0.50 0.97
C ASP A 455 -56.36 -1.95 0.56
N PHE A 456 -56.90 -2.88 1.34
CA PHE A 456 -57.16 -4.25 0.94
C PHE A 456 -58.68 -4.38 0.92
N GLY A 457 -59.28 -4.50 -0.27
CA GLY A 457 -60.70 -4.83 -0.35
C GLY A 457 -61.32 -4.64 -1.73
N GLY A 458 -61.51 -5.75 -2.45
CA GLY A 458 -62.76 -5.96 -3.21
C GLY A 458 -62.65 -6.13 -4.72
N PHE A 459 -62.95 -7.39 -5.11
CA PHE A 459 -63.45 -7.89 -6.40
C PHE A 459 -62.44 -8.28 -7.47
#